data_AF-A0A3D5NV56-F1
#
_entry.id   AF-A0A3D5NV56-F1
#
_cell.length_a   1.000
_cell.length_b   1.000
_cell.length_c   1.000
_cell.angle_alpha   90.00
_cell.angle_beta   90.00
_cell.angle_gamma   90.00
#
_symmetry.space_group_name_H-M   'P 1'
#
loop_
_entity.id
_entity.type
_entity.pdbx_description
1 polymer ?
#
loop_
_entity_poly.entity_id
_entity_poly.type
_entity_poly.pdbx_seq_one_letter_code
_entity_poly.pdbx_strand_id
1 'polypeptide(L)'
;FDEYGKDIVCAAVTAQCMMTYNGLDEVMKIRNVLDMNQDGGYLSVSIDSASPDEKKEAQILMETLLLGIRAIELQHGNFIKLIEEEV
;
A
#
# COMPACT_ATOMS: atom_id res chain seq x y z
N PHE A 1 -19.09 -15.27 2.61
CA PHE A 1 -17.98 -15.86 3.39
C PHE A 1 -17.01 -16.43 2.38
N ASP A 2 -15.81 -15.87 2.34
CA ASP A 2 -14.74 -16.31 1.46
C ASP A 2 -13.93 -17.44 2.13
N GLU A 3 -12.88 -17.91 1.49
CA GLU A 3 -11.99 -18.95 2.03
C GLU A 3 -11.47 -18.60 3.42
N TYR A 4 -11.43 -19.57 4.34
CA TYR A 4 -10.99 -19.34 5.72
C TYR A 4 -9.57 -18.77 5.75
N GLY A 5 -9.43 -17.55 6.28
CA GLY A 5 -8.16 -16.82 6.35
C GLY A 5 -7.96 -15.76 5.27
N LYS A 6 -8.68 -15.81 4.14
CA LYS A 6 -8.57 -14.80 3.08
C LYS A 6 -9.02 -13.41 3.54
N ASP A 7 -10.14 -13.33 4.25
CA ASP A 7 -10.67 -12.06 4.79
C ASP A 7 -9.66 -11.38 5.73
N ILE A 8 -8.88 -12.17 6.48
CA ILE A 8 -7.84 -11.67 7.39
C ILE A 8 -6.67 -11.08 6.60
N VAL A 9 -6.23 -11.76 5.54
CA VAL A 9 -5.16 -11.26 4.65
C VAL A 9 -5.61 -9.99 3.93
N CYS A 10 -6.82 -9.98 3.38
CA CYS A 10 -7.39 -8.79 2.75
C CYS A 10 -7.47 -7.60 3.71
N ALA A 11 -7.92 -7.83 4.96
CA ALA A 11 -7.97 -6.79 5.98
C ALA A 11 -6.58 -6.27 6.35
N ALA A 12 -5.59 -7.15 6.48
CA ALA A 12 -4.21 -6.78 6.78
C ALA A 12 -3.59 -5.93 5.67
N VAL A 13 -3.72 -6.35 4.41
CA VAL A 13 -3.23 -5.58 3.24
C VAL A 13 -3.93 -4.23 3.15
N THR A 14 -5.25 -4.20 3.29
CA THR A 14 -6.04 -2.97 3.26
C THR A 14 -5.58 -1.99 4.34
N ALA A 15 -5.36 -2.47 5.56
CA ALA A 15 -4.90 -1.64 6.66
C ALA A 15 -3.50 -1.05 6.39
N GLN A 16 -2.57 -1.84 5.85
CA GLN A 16 -1.22 -1.37 5.50
C GLN A 16 -1.27 -0.30 4.41
N CYS A 17 -1.97 -0.56 3.30
CA CYS A 17 -2.11 0.39 2.19
C CYS A 17 -2.77 1.71 2.64
N MET A 18 -3.87 1.64 3.39
CA MET A 18 -4.57 2.82 3.88
C MET A 18 -3.76 3.60 4.92
N MET A 19 -3.01 2.91 5.80
CA MET A 19 -2.13 3.58 6.76
C MET A 19 -1.02 4.35 6.03
N THR A 20 -0.38 3.74 5.03
CA THR A 20 0.63 4.40 4.22
C THR A 20 0.05 5.59 3.46
N TYR A 21 -1.11 5.43 2.81
CA TYR A 21 -1.81 6.54 2.14
C TYR A 21 -2.09 7.69 3.11
N ASN A 22 -2.71 7.41 4.26
CA ASN A 22 -3.01 8.44 5.26
C ASN A 22 -1.74 9.12 5.80
N GLY A 23 -0.64 8.38 5.94
CA GLY A 23 0.65 8.95 6.32
C GLY A 23 1.18 9.93 5.28
N LEU A 24 1.15 9.55 4.00
CA LEU A 24 1.56 10.41 2.89
C LEU A 24 0.67 11.65 2.78
N ASP A 25 -0.65 11.46 2.81
CA ASP A 25 -1.63 12.49 2.52
C ASP A 25 -1.93 13.39 3.73
N GLU A 26 -2.25 12.81 4.87
CA GLU A 26 -2.72 13.56 6.03
C GLU A 26 -1.61 14.01 6.98
N VAL A 27 -0.57 13.21 7.13
CA VAL A 27 0.53 13.52 8.06
C VAL A 27 1.60 14.35 7.36
N MET A 28 2.06 13.90 6.19
CA MET A 28 3.17 14.53 5.47
C MET A 28 2.72 15.58 4.46
N LYS A 29 1.43 15.61 4.11
CA LYS A 29 0.86 16.56 3.14
C LYS A 29 1.52 16.47 1.77
N ILE A 30 1.97 15.28 1.37
CA ILE A 30 2.64 15.02 0.10
C ILE A 30 1.62 14.99 -1.04
N ARG A 31 1.93 15.70 -2.13
CA ARG A 31 1.09 15.67 -3.34
C ARG A 31 1.03 14.27 -3.95
N ASN A 32 -0.17 13.69 -3.98
CA ASN A 32 -0.41 12.36 -4.49
C ASN A 32 -1.71 12.30 -5.31
N VAL A 33 -1.89 11.21 -6.05
CA VAL A 33 -3.12 10.87 -6.76
C VAL A 33 -3.58 9.51 -6.25
N LEU A 34 -4.75 9.48 -5.62
CA LEU A 34 -5.45 8.26 -5.21
C LEU A 34 -6.48 7.87 -6.26
N ASP A 35 -6.41 6.62 -6.71
CA ASP A 35 -7.44 5.97 -7.51
C ASP A 35 -7.90 4.70 -6.78
N MET A 36 -9.18 4.61 -6.49
CA MET A 36 -9.77 3.49 -5.76
C MET A 36 -11.17 3.18 -6.26
N ASN A 37 -11.51 1.90 -6.31
CA ASN A 37 -12.86 1.47 -6.64
C ASN A 37 -13.75 1.51 -5.38
N GLN A 38 -14.97 2.07 -5.49
CA GLN A 38 -15.93 2.15 -4.38
C GLN A 38 -16.39 0.78 -3.88
N ASP A 39 -16.44 -0.21 -4.78
CA ASP A 39 -16.78 -1.59 -4.45
C ASP A 39 -15.59 -2.39 -3.89
N GLY A 40 -14.43 -1.75 -3.71
CA GLY A 40 -13.18 -2.36 -3.28
C GLY A 40 -12.44 -3.10 -4.41
N GLY A 41 -11.42 -3.87 -4.04
CA GLY A 41 -10.65 -4.70 -4.97
C GLY A 41 -9.63 -3.95 -5.83
N TYR A 42 -9.55 -2.61 -5.73
CA TYR A 42 -8.52 -1.81 -6.38
C TYR A 42 -8.17 -0.56 -5.57
N LEU A 43 -6.88 -0.33 -5.39
CA LEU A 43 -6.30 0.86 -4.78
C LEU A 43 -4.95 1.13 -5.45
N SER A 44 -4.75 2.35 -5.93
CA SER A 44 -3.50 2.84 -6.49
C SER A 44 -3.21 4.23 -5.94
N VAL A 45 -1.98 4.45 -5.49
CA VAL A 45 -1.49 5.75 -5.03
C VAL A 45 -0.24 6.08 -5.84
N SER A 46 -0.26 7.19 -6.58
CA SER A 46 0.92 7.72 -7.25
C SER A 46 1.40 8.99 -6.57
N ILE A 47 2.71 9.08 -6.35
CA ILE A 47 3.40 10.29 -5.87
C ILE A 47 4.15 10.98 -7.00
N ASP A 48 3.85 10.71 -8.26
CA ASP A 48 4.59 11.28 -9.39
C ASP A 48 4.53 12.80 -9.45
N SER A 49 3.42 13.37 -8.98
CA SER A 49 3.19 14.81 -8.84
C SER A 49 3.95 15.47 -7.69
N ALA A 50 4.56 14.69 -6.80
CA ALA A 50 5.36 15.20 -5.69
C ALA A 50 6.72 15.73 -6.17
N SER A 51 7.24 16.73 -5.47
CA SER A 51 8.60 17.24 -5.65
C SER A 51 9.65 16.17 -5.27
N PRO A 52 10.91 16.32 -5.75
CA PRO A 52 11.97 15.38 -5.38
C PRO A 52 12.20 15.23 -3.87
N ASP A 53 12.08 16.32 -3.10
CA ASP A 53 12.23 16.28 -1.65
C ASP A 53 11.05 15.55 -0.98
N GLU A 54 9.82 15.83 -1.39
CA GLU A 54 8.63 15.08 -0.93
C GLU A 54 8.74 13.59 -1.26
N LYS A 55 9.20 13.22 -2.47
CA LYS A 55 9.43 11.81 -2.86
C LYS A 55 10.46 11.13 -1.96
N LYS A 56 11.54 11.85 -1.61
CA LYS A 56 12.56 11.34 -0.69
C LYS A 56 12.01 11.11 0.72
N GLU A 57 11.13 11.98 1.20
CA GLU A 57 10.47 11.81 2.49
C GLU A 57 9.46 10.64 2.44
N ALA A 58 8.63 10.57 1.39
CA ALA A 58 7.66 9.50 1.16
C ALA A 58 8.30 8.11 1.17
N GLN A 59 9.55 8.02 0.73
CA GLN A 59 10.30 6.76 0.61
C GLN A 59 10.29 5.95 1.91
N ILE A 60 10.35 6.61 3.07
CA ILE A 60 10.31 5.91 4.37
C ILE A 60 9.00 5.12 4.54
N LEU A 61 7.85 5.73 4.21
CA LEU A 61 6.56 5.05 4.30
C LEU A 61 6.35 4.00 3.20
N MET A 62 6.87 4.25 1.99
CA MET A 62 6.79 3.31 0.88
C MET A 62 7.65 2.06 1.13
N GLU A 63 8.86 2.21 1.63
CA GLU A 63 9.71 1.08 2.06
C GLU A 63 9.10 0.33 3.24
N THR A 64 8.49 1.05 4.18
CA THR A 64 7.77 0.42 5.31
C THR A 64 6.58 -0.41 4.82
N LEU A 65 5.79 0.11 3.87
CA LEU A 65 4.71 -0.64 3.23
C LEU A 65 5.24 -1.91 2.55
N LEU A 66 6.30 -1.78 1.75
CA LEU A 66 6.92 -2.91 1.05
C LEU A 66 7.34 -4.02 2.02
N LEU A 67 8.03 -3.67 3.12
CA LEU A 67 8.41 -4.62 4.15
C LEU A 67 7.20 -5.27 4.82
N GLY A 68 6.15 -4.50 5.10
CA GLY A 68 4.90 -5.00 5.69
C GLY A 68 4.18 -5.99 4.79
N ILE A 69 4.01 -5.67 3.50
CA ILE A 69 3.37 -6.55 2.52
C ILE A 69 4.20 -7.82 2.30
N ARG A 70 5.53 -7.70 2.20
CA ARG A 70 6.44 -8.86 2.09
C ARG A 70 6.33 -9.79 3.30
N ALA A 71 6.19 -9.25 4.50
CA ALA A 71 5.99 -10.06 5.71
C ALA A 71 4.65 -10.83 5.67
N ILE A 72 3.57 -10.21 5.17
CA ILE A 72 2.27 -10.88 4.98
C ILE A 72 2.40 -11.99 3.93
N GLU A 73 3.06 -11.73 2.80
CA GLU A 73 3.28 -12.73 1.74
C GLU A 73 4.07 -13.95 2.24
N LEU A 74 5.14 -13.75 3.01
CA LEU A 74 5.93 -14.86 3.55
C LEU A 74 5.10 -15.81 4.44
N GLN A 75 4.08 -15.29 5.14
CA GLN A 75 3.22 -16.08 6.01
C GLN A 75 1.96 -16.61 5.31
N HIS A 76 1.49 -15.91 4.27
CA HIS A 76 0.18 -16.12 3.66
C HIS A 76 0.21 -16.13 2.12
N GLY A 77 1.31 -16.53 1.49
CA GLY A 77 1.54 -16.46 0.04
C GLY A 77 0.55 -17.22 -0.85
N ASN A 78 -0.34 -18.04 -0.28
CA ASN A 78 -1.47 -18.63 -1.01
C ASN A 78 -2.56 -17.60 -1.35
N PHE A 79 -2.60 -16.46 -0.64
CA PHE A 79 -3.66 -15.45 -0.74
C PHE A 79 -3.19 -14.10 -1.30
N ILE A 80 -1.88 -13.88 -1.38
CA ILE A 80 -1.28 -12.62 -1.83
C ILE A 80 -0.02 -12.91 -2.66
N LYS A 81 0.23 -12.06 -3.65
CA LYS A 81 1.46 -12.05 -4.43
C LYS A 81 1.99 -10.62 -4.50
N LEU A 82 3.25 -10.43 -4.15
CA LEU A 82 3.98 -9.18 -4.28
C LEU A 82 4.80 -9.18 -5.57
N ILE A 83 4.75 -8.07 -6.32
CA ILE A 83 5.50 -7.86 -7.56
C ILE A 83 6.17 -6.49 -7.43
N GLU A 84 7.48 -6.44 -7.69
CA GLU A 84 8.29 -5.22 -7.71
C GLU A 84 8.82 -5.02 -9.12
N GLU A 85 8.64 -3.82 -9.68
CA GLU A 85 9.13 -3.43 -11.00
C GLU A 85 9.99 -2.18 -10.84
N GLU A 86 11.27 -2.28 -11.21
CA GLU A 86 12.17 -1.12 -11.32
C GLU A 86 12.03 -0.51 -12.73
N VAL A 87 11.76 0.80 -12.78
CA VAL A 87 11.61 1.59 -14.02
C VAL A 87 12.83 2.43 -14.34
#